data_AF-A0A366DC18-F1
#
_entry.id   AF-A0A366DC18-F1
#
_cell.length_a   1.000
_cell.length_b   1.000
_cell.length_c   1.000
_cell.angle_alpha   90.00
_cell.angle_beta   90.00
_cell.angle_gamma   90.00
#
_symmetry.space_group_name_H-M   'P 1'
#
loop_
_entity.id
_entity.type
_entity.pdbx_description
1 polymer ?
#
loop_
_entity_poly.entity_id
_entity_poly.type
_entity_poly.pdbx_seq_one_letter_code
_entity_poly.pdbx_strand_id
1 'polypeptide(L)' 'MDIRAQQAREHHQAAGISKQQAAQHVAARNRLIRQLRATDPDRWTYPALARAVGCTPELIAAVVQGRTR' A
#
# COMPACT_ATOMS: atom_id res chain seq x y z
N MET A 1 38.42 8.22 -6.58
CA MET A 1 36.98 7.95 -6.30
C MET A 1 36.64 6.66 -7.03
N ASP A 2 36.11 5.65 -6.33
CA ASP A 2 35.77 4.36 -6.96
C ASP A 2 34.39 4.47 -7.65
N ILE A 3 34.35 4.18 -8.96
CA ILE A 3 33.14 4.30 -9.79
C ILE A 3 32.06 3.30 -9.35
N ARG A 4 32.45 2.09 -8.92
CA ARG A 4 31.50 1.07 -8.44
C ARG A 4 30.87 1.48 -7.12
N ALA A 5 31.67 2.10 -6.24
CA ALA A 5 31.16 2.65 -4.98
C ALA A 5 30.15 3.79 -5.23
N GLN A 6 30.37 4.63 -6.25
CA GLN A 6 29.40 5.65 -6.65
C GLN A 6 28.10 5.04 -7.20
N GLN A 7 28.20 4.08 -8.11
CA GLN A 7 27.03 3.36 -8.66
C GLN A 7 26.22 2.65 -7.56
N ALA A 8 26.89 2.04 -6.58
CA ALA A 8 26.21 1.40 -5.46
C ALA A 8 25.38 2.41 -4.64
N ARG A 9 25.89 3.64 -4.43
CA ARG A 9 25.13 4.70 -3.76
C ARG A 9 23.91 5.13 -4.57
N GLU A 10 24.06 5.29 -5.88
CA GLU A 10 22.96 5.68 -6.77
C GLU A 10 21.85 4.62 -6.77
N HIS A 11 22.20 3.34 -6.85
CA HIS A 11 21.22 2.25 -6.74
C HIS A 11 20.53 2.22 -5.38
N HIS A 12 21.28 2.45 -4.28
CA HIS A 12 20.70 2.52 -2.94
C HIS A 12 19.69 3.66 -2.81
N GLN A 13 20.03 4.84 -3.33
CA GLN A 13 19.15 6.00 -3.34
C GLN A 13 17.89 5.74 -4.17
N ALA A 14 18.04 5.21 -5.39
CA ALA A 14 16.92 4.87 -6.26
C ALA A 14 15.98 3.85 -5.61
N ALA A 15 16.53 2.80 -4.98
CA ALA A 15 15.73 1.84 -4.23
C ALA A 15 15.00 2.48 -3.04
N GLY A 16 15.63 3.42 -2.35
CA GLY A 16 15.00 4.21 -1.28
C GLY A 16 13.80 5.02 -1.78
N ILE A 17 13.96 5.73 -2.90
CA ILE A 17 12.90 6.52 -3.53
C ILE A 17 11.72 5.62 -3.94
N SER A 18 12.01 4.50 -4.62
CA SER A 18 10.97 3.55 -5.04
C SER A 18 10.21 2.97 -3.84
N LYS A 19 10.91 2.62 -2.75
CA LYS A 19 10.27 2.16 -1.50
C LYS A 19 9.38 3.23 -0.90
N GLN A 20 9.82 4.48 -0.88
CA GLN A 20 9.02 5.58 -0.36
C GLN A 20 7.76 5.82 -1.19
N GLN A 21 7.86 5.81 -2.52
CA GLN A 21 6.71 5.93 -3.42
C GLN A 21 5.72 4.78 -3.21
N ALA A 22 6.22 3.54 -3.13
CA ALA A 22 5.38 2.38 -2.84
C ALA A 22 4.64 2.52 -1.51
N ALA A 23 5.32 2.98 -0.45
CA ALA A 23 4.71 3.23 0.85
C ALA A 23 3.59 4.29 0.78
N GLN A 24 3.79 5.36 0.02
CA GLN A 24 2.76 6.39 -0.21
C GLN A 24 1.52 5.81 -0.90
N HIS A 25 1.71 4.99 -1.95
CA HIS A 25 0.60 4.33 -2.63
C HIS A 25 -0.14 3.34 -1.72
N VAL A 26 0.56 2.57 -0.89
CA VAL A 26 -0.05 1.68 0.11
C VAL A 26 -0.86 2.47 1.12
N ALA A 27 -0.33 3.58 1.64
CA ALA A 27 -1.03 4.44 2.58
C ALA A 27 -2.30 5.05 1.97
N ALA A 28 -2.22 5.53 0.72
CA ALA A 28 -3.35 6.08 -0.01
C ALA A 28 -4.45 5.03 -0.23
N ARG A 29 -4.09 3.82 -0.69
CA ARG A 29 -5.01 2.68 -0.83
C ARG A 29 -5.70 2.37 0.50
N ASN A 30 -4.93 2.26 1.57
CA ASN A 30 -5.47 1.90 2.89
C ASN A 30 -6.46 2.95 3.42
N ARG A 31 -6.16 4.23 3.19
CA ARG A 31 -7.08 5.32 3.51
C ARG A 31 -8.39 5.21 2.71
N LEU A 32 -8.30 4.98 1.40
CA LEU A 32 -9.48 4.85 0.54
C LEU A 32 -10.35 3.64 0.92
N ILE A 33 -9.74 2.49 1.22
CA ILE A 33 -10.46 1.30 1.70
C ILE A 33 -11.27 1.62 2.96
N ARG A 34 -10.65 2.30 3.94
CA ARG A 34 -11.32 2.70 5.18
C ARG A 34 -12.45 3.69 4.92
N GLN A 35 -12.25 4.66 4.02
CA GLN A 35 -13.29 5.62 3.64
C GLN A 35 -14.48 4.94 2.99
N LEU A 36 -14.26 4.06 2.00
CA LEU A 36 -15.33 3.29 1.35
C LEU A 36 -16.11 2.46 2.38
N ARG A 37 -15.40 1.75 3.26
CA ARG A 37 -16.03 0.95 4.32
C ARG A 37 -16.86 1.80 5.27
N ALA A 38 -16.43 3.02 5.57
CA ALA A 38 -17.15 3.95 6.44
C ALA A 38 -18.38 4.58 5.78
N THR A 39 -18.37 4.78 4.46
CA THR A 39 -19.49 5.40 3.73
C THR A 39 -20.73 4.51 3.70
N ASP A 40 -20.56 3.21 3.43
CA ASP A 40 -21.67 2.26 3.36
C ASP A 40 -21.16 0.84 3.68
N PRO A 41 -21.21 0.43 4.96
CA PRO A 41 -20.73 -0.89 5.36
C PRO A 41 -21.52 -2.07 4.78
N ASP A 42 -22.79 -1.88 4.42
CA ASP A 42 -23.63 -2.97 3.89
C ASP A 42 -23.34 -3.22 2.41
N ARG A 43 -23.10 -2.14 1.65
CA ARG A 43 -22.65 -2.22 0.25
C ARG A 43 -21.17 -2.62 0.14
N TRP A 44 -20.30 -2.04 0.97
CA TRP A 44 -18.86 -2.27 0.94
C TRP A 44 -18.43 -3.38 1.89
N THR A 45 -18.94 -4.59 1.65
CA THR A 45 -18.47 -5.81 2.33
C THR A 45 -17.01 -6.11 2.00
N TYR A 46 -16.33 -6.91 2.82
CA TYR A 46 -14.93 -7.24 2.58
C TYR A 46 -14.68 -7.91 1.22
N PRO A 47 -15.52 -8.86 0.76
CA PRO A 47 -15.40 -9.41 -0.59
C PRO A 47 -15.65 -8.38 -1.70
N ALA A 48 -16.59 -7.44 -1.51
CA ALA A 48 -16.86 -6.40 -2.50
C ALA A 48 -15.67 -5.44 -2.66
N LEU A 49 -15.06 -5.03 -1.54
CA LEU A 49 -13.84 -4.22 -1.53
C LEU A 49 -12.65 -4.96 -2.14
N ALA A 50 -12.46 -6.24 -1.79
CA ALA A 50 -11.40 -7.07 -2.34
C ALA A 50 -11.47 -7.15 -3.87
N ARG A 51 -12.66 -7.40 -4.41
CA ARG A 51 -12.91 -7.41 -5.86
C ARG A 51 -12.68 -6.05 -6.52
N ALA A 52 -13.13 -4.96 -5.89
CA ALA A 52 -12.99 -3.62 -6.45
C ALA A 52 -11.53 -3.13 -6.46
N VAL A 53 -10.74 -3.52 -5.45
CA VAL A 53 -9.33 -3.12 -5.30
C VAL A 53 -8.39 -4.09 -6.05
N GLY A 54 -8.83 -5.32 -6.33
CA GLY A 54 -8.00 -6.36 -6.94
C GLY A 54 -7.04 -6.99 -5.94
N CYS A 55 -7.47 -7.15 -4.68
CA CYS A 55 -6.67 -7.76 -3.62
C CYS A 55 -7.46 -8.82 -2.85
N THR A 56 -6.83 -9.45 -1.87
CA THR A 56 -7.48 -10.52 -1.10
C THR A 56 -8.37 -9.95 0.02
N PRO A 57 -9.46 -10.63 0.41
CA PRO A 57 -10.29 -10.23 1.55
C PRO A 57 -9.52 -10.14 2.87
N GLU A 58 -8.48 -10.95 3.06
CA GLU A 58 -7.62 -10.91 4.25
C GLU A 58 -6.86 -9.59 4.34
N LEU A 59 -6.39 -9.06 3.21
CA LEU A 59 -5.76 -7.75 3.17
C LEU A 59 -6.75 -6.64 3.53
N ILE A 60 -7.97 -6.70 2.99
CA ILE A 60 -9.02 -5.73 3.35
C ILE A 60 -9.29 -5.77 4.85
N ALA A 61 -9.45 -6.96 5.43
CA ALA A 61 -9.67 -7.12 6.87
C ALA A 61 -8.49 -6.55 7.68
N ALA A 62 -7.25 -6.82 7.28
CA ALA A 62 -6.07 -6.26 7.93
C ALA A 62 -6.02 -4.73 7.86
N VAL A 63 -6.40 -4.13 6.73
CA VAL A 63 -6.43 -2.67 6.55
C VAL A 63 -7.52 -2.01 7.41
N VAL A 64 -8.72 -2.60 7.43
CA VAL A 64 -9.86 -2.09 8.19
C VAL A 64 -9.62 -2.20 9.70
N GLN A 65 -8.96 -3.27 10.14
CA GLN A 65 -8.64 -3.51 11.56
C GLN A 65 -7.31 -2.85 12.01
N GLY A 66 -6.62 -2.13 11.13
CA GLY A 66 -5.36 -1.46 11.47
C GLY A 66 -4.17 -2.39 11.69
N ARG A 67 -4.22 -3.62 11.15
CA ARG A 67 -3.17 -4.65 11.27
C ARG A 67 -2.10 -4.58 10.18
N THR A 68 -2.29 -3.75 9.15
CA THR A 68 -1.24 -3.48 8.15
C THR A 68 -0.23 -2.49 8.71
N ARG A 69 0.99 -2.98 9.01
CA ARG A 69 2.16 -2.15 9.29
C ARG A 69 2.68 -1.49 8.02
#